data_AF-R7V4B1-F1
#
_entry.id   AF-R7V4B1-F1
#
_cell.length_a   1.000
_cell.length_b   1.000
_cell.length_c   1.000
_cell.angle_alpha   90.00
_cell.angle_beta   90.00
_cell.angle_gamma   90.00
#
_symmetry.space_group_name_H-M   'P 1'
#
loop_
_entity.id
_entity.type
_entity.pdbx_description
1 polymer ?
#
loop_
_entity_poly.entity_id
_entity_poly.type
_entity_poly.pdbx_seq_one_letter_code
_entity_poly.pdbx_strand_id
1 'polypeptide(L)'
;MYVHNGSAFTTKDQDNDLRYGLNCALYYSGAWWYNACYHSNLNGVFLNGVYAGVQRGVTWNKWKGDLYSMPFREMKIRPIG
;
A
#
# COMPACT_ATOMS: atom_id res chain seq x y z
N MET A 1 8.02 0.17 -4.65
CA MET A 1 7.87 -1.23 -5.09
C MET A 1 9.03 -2.14 -4.71
N TYR A 2 10.30 -1.80 -4.96
CA TYR A 2 11.43 -2.70 -4.65
C TYR A 2 11.42 -3.26 -3.22
N VAL A 3 11.11 -2.42 -2.24
CA VAL A 3 10.98 -2.77 -0.80
C VAL A 3 9.94 -3.85 -0.48
N HIS A 4 9.02 -4.11 -1.40
CA HIS A 4 7.95 -5.10 -1.27
C HIS A 4 8.31 -6.42 -1.96
N ASN A 5 9.48 -6.50 -2.60
CA ASN A 5 9.91 -7.70 -3.31
C ASN A 5 10.14 -8.85 -2.33
N GLY A 6 9.60 -10.03 -2.64
CA GLY A 6 9.67 -11.21 -1.77
C GLY A 6 8.73 -11.19 -0.57
N SER A 7 7.99 -10.09 -0.32
CA SER A 7 6.97 -10.05 0.73
C SER A 7 5.73 -10.86 0.34
N ALA A 8 5.16 -11.55 1.32
CA ALA A 8 3.86 -12.20 1.17
C ALA A 8 2.73 -11.16 1.13
N PHE A 9 1.59 -11.55 0.56
CA PHE A 9 0.42 -10.67 0.49
C PHE A 9 -0.32 -10.67 1.84
N THR A 10 -0.62 -9.49 2.37
CA THR A 10 -1.27 -9.29 3.67
C THR A 10 -2.61 -8.59 3.51
N THR A 11 -3.61 -9.09 4.24
CA THR A 11 -4.97 -8.55 4.32
C THR A 11 -5.35 -8.30 5.79
N LYS A 12 -6.51 -7.65 6.00
CA LYS A 12 -7.01 -7.34 7.35
C LYS A 12 -7.25 -8.58 8.23
N ASP A 13 -7.45 -9.73 7.62
CA ASP A 13 -7.81 -11.03 8.20
C ASP A 13 -6.70 -12.07 8.09
N GLN A 14 -5.62 -11.77 7.37
CA GLN A 14 -4.45 -12.64 7.25
C GLN A 14 -3.16 -11.80 7.28
N ASP A 15 -2.49 -11.81 8.43
CA ASP A 15 -1.25 -11.07 8.66
C ASP A 15 -0.03 -11.89 8.21
N ASN A 16 0.58 -11.49 7.10
CA ASN A 16 1.81 -12.08 6.57
C ASN A 16 2.91 -11.03 6.39
N ASP A 17 2.76 -9.84 6.99
CA ASP A 17 3.75 -8.78 6.83
C ASP A 17 4.91 -8.96 7.82
N LEU A 18 5.99 -8.18 7.64
CA LEU A 18 7.21 -8.31 8.45
C LEU A 18 7.19 -7.37 9.67
N ARG A 19 6.08 -6.67 9.92
CA ARG A 19 5.98 -5.70 11.00
C ARG A 19 5.50 -6.37 12.27
N TYR A 20 6.44 -6.64 13.17
CA TYR A 20 6.11 -7.18 14.48
C TYR A 20 5.12 -6.29 15.26
N GLY A 21 4.03 -6.89 15.74
CA GLY A 21 3.03 -6.24 16.59
C GLY A 21 2.06 -5.31 15.86
N LEU A 22 2.03 -5.29 14.53
CA LEU A 22 1.10 -4.47 13.75
C LEU A 22 0.73 -5.15 12.43
N ASN A 23 -0.56 -5.40 12.22
CA ASN A 23 -1.05 -5.76 10.90
C ASN A 23 -1.13 -4.50 10.02
N CYS A 24 -0.25 -4.41 9.02
CA CYS A 24 -0.14 -3.27 8.10
C CYS A 24 -1.43 -3.06 7.27
N ALA A 25 -2.07 -4.14 6.83
CA ALA A 25 -3.31 -4.07 6.07
C ALA A 25 -4.46 -3.47 6.89
N LEU A 26 -4.54 -3.84 8.17
CA LEU A 26 -5.52 -3.31 9.10
C LEU A 26 -5.26 -1.83 9.38
N TYR A 27 -4.03 -1.46 9.74
CA TYR A 27 -3.68 -0.09 10.14
C TYR A 27 -3.79 0.91 8.98
N TYR A 28 -3.32 0.53 7.79
CA TYR A 28 -3.32 1.40 6.60
C TYR A 28 -4.49 1.14 5.66
N SER A 29 -5.49 0.37 6.10
CA SER A 29 -6.75 0.10 5.39
C SER A 29 -6.57 -0.28 3.93
N GLY A 30 -5.72 -1.29 3.67
CA GLY A 30 -5.45 -1.78 2.33
C GLY A 30 -5.17 -3.28 2.29
N ALA A 31 -4.71 -3.76 1.14
CA ALA A 31 -4.30 -5.14 0.93
C ALA A 31 -3.12 -5.14 -0.05
N TRP A 32 -1.95 -5.56 0.40
CA TRP A 32 -0.73 -5.40 -0.37
C TRP A 32 0.33 -6.43 0.04
N TRP A 33 1.38 -6.55 -0.78
CA TRP A 33 2.62 -7.20 -0.39
C TRP A 33 3.37 -6.33 0.63
N TYR A 34 2.83 -6.17 1.83
CA TYR A 34 3.38 -5.31 2.86
C TYR A 34 4.72 -5.89 3.40
N ASN A 35 5.69 -5.01 3.63
CA ASN A 35 6.91 -5.31 4.35
C ASN A 35 6.76 -4.78 5.79
N ALA A 36 7.32 -3.62 6.12
CA ALA A 36 7.16 -2.99 7.43
C ALA A 36 7.03 -1.45 7.34
N CYS A 37 5.98 -0.87 6.76
CA CYS A 37 4.81 -1.50 6.14
C CYS A 37 4.78 -1.30 4.63
N TYR A 38 4.88 -0.06 4.14
CA TYR A 38 4.86 0.19 2.70
C TYR A 38 5.59 1.45 2.23
N HIS A 39 5.91 1.45 0.93
CA HIS A 39 6.17 2.66 0.13
C HIS A 39 5.13 2.90 -0.97
N SER A 40 4.20 1.96 -1.17
CA SER A 40 3.05 2.09 -2.05
C SER A 40 1.86 1.33 -1.45
N ASN A 41 0.68 1.93 -1.49
CA ASN A 41 -0.58 1.35 -1.03
C ASN A 41 -1.67 1.57 -2.10
N LEU A 42 -1.53 0.92 -3.26
CA LEU A 42 -2.47 1.12 -4.38
C LEU A 42 -3.87 0.55 -4.09
N ASN A 43 -4.00 -0.33 -3.10
CA ASN A 43 -5.27 -0.88 -2.65
C ASN A 43 -5.79 -0.21 -1.36
N GLY A 44 -5.30 0.98 -1.03
CA GLY A 44 -5.81 1.79 0.07
C GLY A 44 -7.17 2.43 -0.21
N VAL A 45 -7.67 3.17 0.77
CA VAL A 45 -8.92 3.92 0.71
C VAL A 45 -8.84 5.02 -0.36
N PHE A 46 -9.89 5.16 -1.17
CA PHE A 46 -9.98 6.24 -2.14
C PHE A 46 -10.35 7.56 -1.45
N LEU A 47 -9.36 8.43 -1.21
CA LEU A 47 -9.55 9.73 -0.54
C LEU A 47 -9.44 10.93 -1.50
N ASN A 48 -9.12 10.69 -2.77
CA ASN A 48 -9.13 11.66 -3.87
C ASN A 48 -8.41 13.00 -3.58
N GLY A 49 -7.08 12.95 -3.46
CA GLY A 49 -6.23 14.13 -3.28
C GLY A 49 -5.56 14.19 -1.90
N VAL A 50 -5.23 15.41 -1.47
CA VAL A 50 -4.57 15.66 -0.18
C VAL A 50 -5.53 15.37 0.96
N TYR A 51 -5.06 14.67 2.00
CA TYR A 51 -5.85 14.35 3.18
C TYR A 51 -4.99 14.42 4.45
N ALA A 52 -5.62 14.44 5.61
CA ALA A 52 -4.96 14.44 6.92
C ALA A 52 -5.33 13.19 7.74
N GLY A 53 -4.49 12.85 8.72
CA GLY A 53 -4.69 11.71 9.62
C GLY A 53 -3.90 10.47 9.22
N VAL A 54 -4.45 9.29 9.52
CA VAL A 54 -3.79 8.00 9.26
C VAL A 54 -3.60 7.79 7.75
N GLN A 55 -2.40 7.41 7.33
CA GLN A 55 -1.97 7.28 5.93
C GLN A 55 -2.61 6.08 5.22
N ARG A 56 -3.93 6.13 5.02
CA ARG A 56 -4.72 5.00 4.54
C ARG A 56 -5.15 5.11 3.08
N GLY A 57 -4.67 6.14 2.38
CA GLY A 57 -5.07 6.46 1.02
C GLY A 57 -4.47 5.56 -0.05
N VAL A 58 -4.88 5.77 -1.30
CA VAL A 58 -4.20 5.22 -2.49
C VAL A 58 -2.87 5.95 -2.69
N THR A 59 -1.76 5.41 -2.18
CA THR A 59 -0.50 6.17 -2.10
C THR A 59 0.64 5.56 -2.93
N TRP A 60 1.49 6.45 -3.43
CA TRP A 60 2.83 6.14 -3.93
C TRP A 60 3.82 7.14 -3.34
N ASN A 61 4.45 6.75 -2.24
CA ASN A 61 5.22 7.63 -1.36
C ASN A 61 6.29 8.42 -2.12
N LYS A 62 7.04 7.74 -3.00
CA LYS A 62 8.14 8.36 -3.77
C LYS A 62 7.69 9.43 -4.77
N TRP A 63 6.39 9.55 -5.06
CA TRP A 63 5.87 10.54 -6.00
C TRP A 63 5.19 11.72 -5.31
N LYS A 64 4.18 11.46 -4.46
CA LYS A 64 3.35 12.50 -3.83
C LYS A 64 3.30 12.41 -2.30
N GLY A 65 4.14 11.57 -1.70
CA GLY A 65 4.12 11.30 -0.27
C GLY A 65 2.94 10.42 0.17
N ASP A 66 2.77 10.28 1.48
CA ASP A 66 1.78 9.35 2.07
C ASP A 66 0.41 9.99 2.30
N LEU A 67 0.31 11.31 2.28
CA LEU A 67 -0.93 12.06 2.54
C LEU A 67 -1.59 12.59 1.26
N TYR A 68 -1.28 11.97 0.12
CA TYR A 68 -1.93 12.22 -1.15
C TYR A 68 -2.49 10.91 -1.71
N SER A 69 -3.81 10.82 -1.82
CA SER A 69 -4.51 9.69 -2.42
C SER A 69 -4.70 9.93 -3.92
N MET A 70 -4.12 9.08 -4.75
CA MET A 70 -4.20 9.22 -6.21
C MET A 70 -5.65 9.07 -6.71
N PRO A 71 -6.12 9.96 -7.60
CA PRO A 71 -7.48 9.90 -8.16
C PRO A 71 -7.66 8.73 -9.15
N PHE A 72 -6.57 8.23 -9.71
CA PHE A 72 -6.55 7.12 -10.66
C PHE A 72 -5.36 6.20 -10.38
N ARG A 73 -5.54 4.91 -10.62
CA ARG A 73 -4.51 3.88 -10.50
C ARG A 73 -4.81 2.72 -11.44
N GLU A 74 -3.78 2.17 -12.04
CA GLU A 74 -3.90 1.02 -12.92
C GLU A 74 -2.59 0.22 -12.86
N MET A 75 -2.70 -1.10 -12.72
CA MET A 75 -1.56 -2.03 -12.76
C MET A 75 -1.77 -3.00 -13.90
N LYS A 76 -0.80 -3.10 -14.79
CA LYS A 76 -0.83 -3.97 -15.98
C LYS A 76 0.49 -4.71 -16.11
N ILE A 77 0.42 -5.91 -16.66
CA ILE A 77 1.59 -6.71 -17.04
C ILE A 77 1.60 -6.91 -18.55
N ARG A 78 2.79 -7.12 -19.11
CA ARG A 78 2.99 -7.52 -20.50
C ARG A 78 4.02 -8.63 -20.53
N PRO A 79 3.83 -9.70 -21.32
CA PRO A 79 4.84 -10.75 -21.47
C PRO A 79 6.20 -10.18 -21.87
N ILE A 80 7.26 -10.80 -21.36
CA ILE A 80 8.62 -10.54 -21.83
C ILE A 80 8.84 -11.53 -22.98
N GLY A 81 9.03 -11.02 -24.19
CA GLY A 81 9.31 -11.76 -25.42
C GLY A 81 10.37 -11.05 -26.23
#